data_AF-A0A553FAX4-F1
#
_entry.id   AF-A0A553FAX4-F1
#
_cell.length_a   1.000
_cell.length_b   1.000
_cell.length_c   1.000
_cell.angle_alpha   90.00
_cell.angle_beta   90.00
_cell.angle_gamma   90.00
#
_symmetry.space_group_name_H-M   'P 1'
#
loop_
_entity.id
_entity.type
_entity.pdbx_description
1 polymer ?
#
loop_
_entity_poly.entity_id
_entity_poly.type
_entity_poly.pdbx_seq_one_letter_code
_entity_poly.pdbx_strand_id
1 'polypeptide(L)' 'MKKQSQKVRFQKFVKDLERISTKHGIAIQSVGGVYIFDEPTTITYDKDHTSGDLLPSWDE' A
#
# COMPACT_ATOMS: atom_id res chain seq x y z
N MET A 1 21.09 11.22 -3.85
CA MET A 1 20.51 10.05 -4.56
C MET A 1 19.41 10.56 -5.48
N LYS A 2 19.31 10.10 -6.73
CA LYS A 2 18.20 10.52 -7.61
C LYS A 2 16.88 9.98 -7.04
N LYS A 3 15.91 10.85 -6.74
CA LYS A 3 14.57 10.42 -6.34
C LYS A 3 14.00 9.52 -7.44
N GLN A 4 13.62 8.30 -7.08
CA GLN A 4 12.98 7.36 -8.00
C GLN A 4 11.61 7.92 -8.40
N SER A 5 11.25 7.85 -9.68
CA SER A 5 9.95 8.38 -10.12
C SER A 5 8.82 7.64 -9.41
N GLN A 6 7.75 8.38 -9.06
CA GLN A 6 6.56 7.82 -8.40
C GLN A 6 6.02 6.60 -9.17
N LYS A 7 6.08 6.62 -10.50
CA LYS A 7 5.74 5.49 -11.38
C LYS A 7 6.51 4.21 -11.04
N VAL A 8 7.84 4.27 -10.91
CA VAL A 8 8.64 3.06 -10.65
C VAL A 8 8.41 2.55 -9.22
N ARG A 9 8.22 3.46 -8.25
CA ARG A 9 7.86 3.07 -6.88
C ARG A 9 6.51 2.37 -6.83
N PHE A 10 5.51 2.91 -7.54
CA PHE A 10 4.19 2.31 -7.65
C PHE A 10 4.24 0.92 -8.30
N GLN A 11 5.00 0.75 -9.38
CA GLN A 11 5.18 -0.57 -10.02
C GLN A 11 5.82 -1.60 -9.08
N LYS A 12 6.82 -1.20 -8.29
CA LYS A 12 7.42 -2.07 -7.29
C LYS A 12 6.41 -2.44 -6.20
N PHE A 13 5.63 -1.47 -5.72
CA PHE A 13 4.57 -1.70 -4.75
C PHE A 13 3.54 -2.72 -5.25
N VAL A 14 3.09 -2.62 -6.51
CA VAL A 14 2.15 -3.59 -7.10
C VAL A 14 2.74 -5.01 -7.09
N LYS A 15 4.01 -5.18 -7.49
CA LYS A 15 4.67 -6.50 -7.48
C LYS A 15 4.79 -7.08 -6.06
N ASP A 16 5.11 -6.23 -5.08
CA ASP A 16 5.15 -6.65 -3.68
C ASP A 16 3.75 -6.99 -3.14
N LEU A 17 2.74 -6.23 -3.55
CA LEU A 17 1.33 -6.47 -3.22
C LEU A 17 0.84 -7.81 -3.77
N GLU A 18 1.11 -8.12 -5.04
CA GLU A 18 0.79 -9.41 -5.66
C GLU A 18 1.35 -10.58 -4.84
N ARG A 19 2.63 -10.49 -4.46
CA ARG A 19 3.31 -11.52 -3.67
C ARG A 19 2.65 -11.73 -2.30
N ILE A 20 2.31 -10.67 -1.58
CA ILE A 20 1.67 -10.79 -0.25
C ILE A 20 0.21 -11.24 -0.37
N SER A 21 -0.53 -10.75 -1.38
CA SER A 21 -1.89 -11.16 -1.68
C SER A 21 -1.97 -12.66 -1.95
N THR A 22 -1.08 -13.19 -2.80
CA THR A 22 -0.98 -14.63 -3.04
C THR A 22 -0.63 -15.40 -1.77
N LYS A 23 0.32 -14.92 -0.96
CA LYS A 23 0.73 -15.59 0.29
C LYS A 23 -0.44 -15.76 1.27
N HIS A 24 -1.32 -14.77 1.35
CA HIS A 24 -2.42 -14.77 2.33
C HIS A 24 -3.77 -15.20 1.75
N GLY A 25 -3.87 -15.44 0.44
CA GLY A 25 -5.15 -15.76 -0.21
C GLY A 25 -6.14 -14.59 -0.18
N ILE A 26 -5.65 -13.35 -0.13
CA ILE A 26 -6.47 -12.14 -0.03
C ILE A 26 -6.24 -11.30 -1.28
N ALA A 27 -7.30 -11.06 -2.05
CA ALA A 27 -7.30 -10.15 -3.18
C ALA A 27 -7.86 -8.78 -2.77
N ILE A 28 -7.14 -7.71 -3.09
CA ILE A 28 -7.64 -6.35 -2.97
C ILE A 28 -8.21 -5.96 -4.34
N GLN A 29 -9.54 -5.89 -4.45
CA GLN A 29 -10.22 -5.65 -5.73
C GLN A 29 -10.00 -4.23 -6.27
N SER A 30 -9.95 -3.24 -5.37
CA SER A 30 -9.70 -1.85 -5.71
C SER A 30 -8.71 -1.23 -4.73
N VAL A 31 -7.79 -0.42 -5.26
CA VAL A 31 -6.91 0.43 -4.45
C VAL A 31 -7.26 1.87 -4.77
N GLY A 32 -8.25 2.42 -4.06
CA GLY A 32 -8.58 3.84 -4.08
C GLY A 32 -7.76 4.62 -3.04
N GLY A 33 -7.55 5.92 -3.25
CA GLY A 33 -6.89 6.78 -2.25
C GLY A 33 -5.40 6.44 -2.01
N VAL A 34 -4.64 6.07 -3.04
CA VAL A 34 -3.21 5.80 -2.90
C VAL A 34 -2.44 7.09 -2.65
N TYR A 35 -1.80 7.20 -1.48
CA TYR A 35 -0.88 8.28 -1.15
C TYR A 35 0.56 7.87 -1.47
N ILE A 36 1.26 8.66 -2.28
CA ILE A 36 2.67 8.44 -2.63
C ILE A 36 3.50 9.54 -1.98
N PHE A 37 4.10 9.23 -0.82
CA PHE A 37 4.95 10.17 -0.07
C PHE A 37 6.30 10.39 -0.77
N ASP A 38 6.88 11.56 -0.61
CA ASP A 38 8.20 11.88 -1.18
C ASP A 38 9.37 11.36 -0.34
N GLU A 39 9.12 11.11 0.95
CA GLU A 39 10.08 10.57 1.91
C GLU A 39 9.53 9.27 2.54
N PRO A 40 10.37 8.44 3.18
CA PRO A 40 9.91 7.26 3.89
C PRO A 40 8.95 7.63 5.03
N THR A 41 7.75 7.04 5.01
CA THR A 41 6.68 7.27 6.01
C THR A 41 6.27 5.94 6.61
N THR A 42 6.11 5.88 7.93
CA THR A 42 5.53 4.72 8.61
C THR A 42 4.02 4.73 8.41
N ILE A 43 3.49 3.68 7.76
CA ILE A 43 2.06 3.52 7.49
C ILE A 43 1.57 2.31 8.27
N THR A 44 0.45 2.48 8.96
CA THR A 44 -0.28 1.41 9.64
C THR A 44 -1.69 1.29 9.04
N TYR A 45 -2.36 0.17 9.29
CA TYR A 45 -3.73 -0.07 8.84
C TYR A 45 -4.58 -0.52 10.02
N ASP A 46 -5.84 -0.11 10.03
CA ASP A 46 -6.85 -0.70 10.91
C ASP A 46 -6.94 -2.21 10.65
N LYS A 47 -7.09 -2.98 11.73
CA LYS A 47 -7.16 -4.45 11.73
C LYS A 47 -8.59 -4.97 11.83
N ASP A 48 -9.59 -4.09 11.86
CA ASP A 48 -11.00 -4.49 11.81
C ASP A 48 -11.32 -5.19 10.48
N HIS A 49 -11.46 -6.51 10.54
CA HIS A 49 -11.78 -7.35 9.39
C HIS A 49 -13.27 -7.36 9.03
N THR A 50 -14.14 -6.75 9.85
CA THR A 50 -15.59 -6.84 9.66
C THR A 50 -16.14 -5.82 8.67
N SER A 51 -15.44 -4.72 8.45
CA SER A 51 -15.80 -3.66 7.50
C SER A 51 -15.49 -4.03 6.04
N GLY A 52 -14.46 -4.85 5.82
CA GLY A 52 -13.88 -5.11 4.50
C GLY A 52 -12.99 -3.97 3.98
N ASP A 53 -12.84 -2.88 4.74
CA ASP A 53 -12.06 -1.71 4.37
C ASP A 53 -10.63 -1.76 4.93
N LEU A 54 -9.65 -1.37 4.12
CA LEU A 54 -8.26 -1.18 4.53
C LEU A 54 -7.99 0.30 4.75
N LEU A 55 -8.23 0.77 5.98
CA LEU A 55 -8.07 2.18 6.34
C LEU A 55 -6.63 2.47 6.81
N PRO A 56 -5.85 3.29 6.06
CA PRO A 56 -4.49 3.64 6.45
C PRO A 56 -4.44 4.76 7.50
N SER A 57 -3.36 4.77 8.29
CA SER A 57 -3.00 5.86 9.21
C SER A 57 -1.48 6.07 9.21
N TRP A 58 -1.06 7.34 9.28
CA TRP A 58 0.33 7.79 9.36
C TRP A 58 0.43 9.03 10.25
N ASP A 59 1.61 9.29 10.80
CA ASP A 59 1.90 10.55 11.49
C ASP A 59 2.14 11.65 10.43
N GLU A 60 1.47 12.80 10.56
CA GLU A 60 1.67 13.98 9.71
C GLU A 60 2.93 14.78 10.09
#